data_AF-A0AB73BXD7-F1
#
_entry.id   AF-A0AB73BXD7-F1
#
_cell.length_a   1.000
_cell.length_b   1.000
_cell.length_c   1.000
_cell.angle_alpha   90.00
_cell.angle_beta   90.00
_cell.angle_gamma   90.00
#
_symmetry.space_group_name_H-M   'P 1'
#
loop_
_entity.id
_entity.type
_entity.pdbx_description
1 polymer ?
#
loop_
_entity_poly.entity_id
_entity_poly.type
_entity_poly.pdbx_seq_one_letter_code
_entity_poly.pdbx_strand_id
1 'polypeptide(L)'
;MEKKKVLHRASFGICVEEKHWGNGIGKILTHNSILLAFELGYEQIELGVFADNHRAKKMYHKFGFQEWGRIPKAYRLKDGSCHDEILMGLRKEWL
;
A
#
# COMPACT_ATOMS: atom_id res chain seq x y z
N MET A 1 24.82 -5.48 8.29
CA MET A 1 24.03 -5.21 9.52
C MET A 1 22.62 -5.75 9.27
N GLU A 2 22.30 -6.89 9.85
CA GLU A 2 21.01 -7.57 9.66
C GLU A 2 19.85 -6.63 10.04
N LYS A 3 18.81 -6.57 9.20
CA LYS A 3 17.64 -5.68 9.35
C LYS A 3 16.75 -6.02 10.57
N LYS A 4 17.28 -6.51 11.69
CA LYS A 4 16.52 -6.92 12.89
C LYS A 4 15.49 -5.89 13.34
N LYS A 5 15.81 -4.59 13.21
CA LYS A 5 14.93 -3.47 13.60
C LYS A 5 13.61 -3.40 12.82
N VAL A 6 13.53 -3.97 11.62
CA VAL A 6 12.36 -3.85 10.73
C VAL A 6 11.84 -5.20 10.23
N LEU A 7 12.31 -6.33 10.79
CA LEU A 7 11.86 -7.66 10.35
C LEU A 7 10.36 -7.89 10.58
N HIS A 8 9.74 -7.20 11.53
CA HIS A 8 8.30 -7.27 11.81
C HIS A 8 7.44 -6.57 10.73
N ARG A 9 8.06 -5.90 9.75
CA ARG A 9 7.40 -5.07 8.74
C ARG A 9 7.49 -5.72 7.36
N ALA A 10 6.38 -5.75 6.65
CA ALA A 10 6.30 -6.08 5.23
C ALA A 10 5.86 -4.85 4.43
N SER A 11 6.30 -4.78 3.18
CA SER A 11 5.82 -3.80 2.20
C SER A 11 5.31 -4.54 0.97
N PHE A 12 4.24 -4.05 0.35
CA PHE A 12 3.71 -4.64 -0.87
C PHE A 12 3.32 -3.58 -1.90
N GLY A 13 3.21 -4.02 -3.15
CA GLY A 13 2.69 -3.22 -4.25
C GLY A 13 1.84 -4.09 -5.16
N ILE A 14 0.79 -3.51 -5.74
CA ILE A 14 -0.06 -4.17 -6.71
C ILE A 14 -0.21 -3.31 -7.96
N CYS A 15 -0.21 -3.95 -9.12
CA CYS A 15 -0.53 -3.32 -10.39
C CYS A 15 -1.55 -4.20 -11.11
N VAL A 16 -2.61 -3.59 -11.63
CA VAL A 16 -3.63 -4.26 -12.42
C VAL A 16 -3.68 -3.54 -13.75
N GLU A 17 -3.67 -4.29 -14.85
CA GLU A 17 -3.80 -3.73 -16.19
C GLU A 17 -5.13 -2.96 -16.32
N GLU A 18 -5.11 -1.83 -17.03
CA GLU A 18 -6.24 -0.89 -17.11
C GLU A 18 -7.54 -1.56 -17.58
N LYS A 19 -7.46 -2.45 -18.58
CA LYS A 19 -8.61 -3.21 -19.10
C LYS A 19 -9.31 -4.10 -18.05
N HIS A 20 -8.65 -4.35 -16.92
CA HIS A 20 -9.15 -5.19 -15.84
C HIS A 20 -9.56 -4.39 -14.59
N TRP A 21 -9.54 -3.05 -14.68
CA TRP A 21 -10.01 -2.18 -13.62
C TRP A 21 -11.52 -2.32 -13.37
N GLY A 22 -11.96 -2.06 -12.14
CA GLY A 22 -13.37 -2.20 -11.76
C GLY A 22 -13.83 -3.63 -11.44
N ASN A 23 -13.07 -4.66 -11.85
CA ASN A 23 -13.44 -6.07 -11.65
C ASN A 23 -13.08 -6.64 -10.28
N GLY A 24 -12.78 -5.80 -9.29
CA GLY A 24 -12.44 -6.26 -7.93
C GLY A 24 -11.06 -6.91 -7.75
N ILE A 25 -10.26 -7.08 -8.81
CA ILE A 25 -8.93 -7.74 -8.75
C ILE A 25 -8.00 -7.06 -7.74
N GLY A 26 -7.91 -5.71 -7.75
CA GLY A 26 -7.09 -4.98 -6.78
C GLY A 26 -7.51 -5.26 -5.33
N LYS A 27 -8.82 -5.39 -5.08
CA LYS A 27 -9.36 -5.75 -3.75
C LYS A 27 -8.92 -7.15 -3.35
N ILE A 28 -9.02 -8.12 -4.27
CA ILE A 28 -8.62 -9.51 -4.04
C ILE A 28 -7.12 -9.60 -3.74
N LEU A 29 -6.29 -8.95 -4.55
CA LEU A 29 -4.83 -8.93 -4.35
C LEU A 29 -4.47 -8.31 -3.00
N THR A 30 -5.01 -7.13 -2.67
CA THR A 30 -4.77 -6.48 -1.38
C THR A 30 -5.20 -7.36 -0.21
N HIS A 31 -6.39 -7.97 -0.26
CA HIS A 31 -6.86 -8.85 0.80
C HIS A 31 -5.93 -10.04 1.04
N ASN A 32 -5.51 -10.71 -0.03
CA ASN A 32 -4.59 -11.85 0.06
C ASN A 32 -3.20 -11.42 0.57
N SER A 33 -2.70 -10.23 0.18
CA SER A 33 -1.43 -9.70 0.70
C SER A 33 -1.50 -9.45 2.21
N ILE A 34 -2.61 -8.92 2.72
CA ILE A 34 -2.81 -8.71 4.17
C ILE A 34 -2.80 -10.05 4.90
N LEU A 35 -3.60 -11.03 4.44
CA LEU A 35 -3.68 -12.35 5.06
C LEU A 35 -2.31 -13.04 5.10
N LEU A 36 -1.62 -13.07 3.96
CA LEU A 36 -0.32 -13.70 3.84
C LEU A 36 0.72 -13.03 4.75
N ALA A 37 0.74 -11.70 4.84
CA ALA A 37 1.69 -11.01 5.71
C ALA A 37 1.50 -11.40 7.18
N PHE A 38 0.25 -11.45 7.66
CA PHE A 38 -0.01 -11.80 9.06
C PHE A 38 0.11 -13.28 9.37
N GLU A 39 -0.10 -14.16 8.39
CA GLU A 39 0.19 -15.59 8.46
C GLU A 39 1.69 -15.85 8.58
N LEU A 40 2.51 -15.12 7.81
CA LEU A 40 3.98 -15.19 7.87
C LEU A 40 4.59 -14.56 9.13
N GLY A 41 3.76 -14.04 10.03
CA GLY A 41 4.20 -13.48 11.32
C GLY A 41 4.63 -12.02 11.28
N TYR A 42 4.40 -11.29 10.18
CA TYR A 42 4.58 -9.84 10.20
C TYR A 42 3.53 -9.18 11.09
N GLU A 43 3.91 -8.09 11.76
CA GLU A 43 3.03 -7.31 12.64
C GLU A 43 2.46 -6.10 11.92
N GLN A 44 3.07 -5.73 10.79
CA GLN A 44 2.84 -4.48 10.07
C GLN A 44 2.99 -4.70 8.57
N ILE A 45 2.04 -4.16 7.79
CA ILE A 45 2.08 -4.13 6.34
C ILE A 45 1.94 -2.70 5.82
N GLU A 46 2.81 -2.33 4.89
CA GLU A 46 2.95 -0.96 4.38
C GLU A 46 2.83 -0.88 2.86
N LEU A 47 2.37 0.26 2.37
CA LEU A 47 2.34 0.59 0.95
C LEU A 47 2.59 2.08 0.72
N GLY A 48 3.04 2.39 -0.49
CA GLY A 48 3.04 3.73 -1.06
C GLY A 48 1.95 3.85 -2.13
N VAL A 49 1.29 5.01 -2.20
CA VAL A 49 0.28 5.29 -3.22
C VAL A 49 0.35 6.75 -3.67
N PHE A 50 0.20 7.01 -4.97
CA PHE A 50 0.07 8.37 -5.47
C PHE A 50 -1.05 9.13 -4.76
N ALA A 51 -0.78 10.38 -4.38
CA ALA A 51 -1.74 11.19 -3.63
C ALA A 51 -3.05 11.47 -4.37
N ASP A 52 -3.04 11.45 -5.70
CA ASP A 52 -4.21 11.64 -6.57
C ASP A 52 -4.91 10.32 -6.94
N ASN A 53 -4.39 9.16 -6.52
CA ASN A 53 -5.04 7.86 -6.73
C ASN A 53 -6.15 7.61 -5.71
N HIS A 54 -7.23 8.39 -5.80
CA HIS A 54 -8.38 8.33 -4.91
C HIS A 54 -9.03 6.94 -4.87
N ARG A 55 -9.01 6.19 -5.98
CA ARG A 55 -9.58 4.84 -6.05
C ARG A 55 -8.82 3.87 -5.15
N ALA A 56 -7.49 3.86 -5.24
CA ALA A 56 -6.65 2.99 -4.42
C ALA A 56 -6.74 3.40 -2.94
N LYS A 57 -6.63 4.69 -2.62
CA LYS A 57 -6.77 5.17 -1.23
C LYS A 57 -8.10 4.77 -0.59
N LYS A 58 -9.23 4.94 -1.29
CA LYS A 58 -10.54 4.51 -0.80
C LYS A 58 -10.61 3.01 -0.55
N MET A 59 -9.94 2.20 -1.37
CA MET A 59 -9.85 0.76 -1.16
C MET A 59 -8.99 0.42 0.06
N TYR A 60 -7.83 1.04 0.21
CA TYR A 60 -6.94 0.80 1.35
C TYR A 60 -7.58 1.21 2.68
N HIS A 61 -8.26 2.35 2.75
CA HIS A 61 -9.03 2.73 3.94
C HIS A 61 -10.12 1.72 4.30
N LYS A 62 -10.80 1.11 3.33
CA LYS A 62 -11.80 0.06 3.58
C LYS A 62 -11.18 -1.21 4.18
N PHE A 63 -9.90 -1.45 3.96
CA PHE A 63 -9.14 -2.54 4.58
C PHE A 63 -8.51 -2.15 5.92
N GLY A 64 -8.75 -0.93 6.40
CA GLY A 64 -8.20 -0.44 7.68
C GLY A 64 -6.83 0.22 7.58
N PHE A 65 -6.26 0.39 6.38
CA PHE A 65 -5.03 1.15 6.24
C PHE A 65 -5.23 2.62 6.64
N GLN A 66 -4.23 3.14 7.34
CA GLN A 66 -4.17 4.53 7.77
C GLN A 66 -3.02 5.25 7.08
N GLU A 67 -3.17 6.55 6.82
CA GLU A 67 -2.06 7.38 6.34
C GLU A 67 -1.07 7.64 7.48
N TRP A 68 0.20 7.29 7.27
CA TRP A 68 1.28 7.51 8.25
C TRP A 68 2.24 8.61 7.84
N GLY A 69 2.24 8.98 6.56
CA GLY A 69 3.12 10.02 6.07
C GLY A 69 2.84 10.39 4.64
N ARG A 70 3.49 11.47 4.24
CA ARG A 70 3.47 11.98 2.87
C ARG A 70 4.89 12.36 2.47
N ILE A 71 5.28 11.96 1.27
CA ILE A 71 6.53 12.39 0.64
C ILE A 71 6.17 13.38 -0.47
N PRO A 72 6.41 14.69 -0.29
CA PRO A 72 6.14 15.69 -1.31
C PRO A 72 7.00 15.46 -2.56
N LYS A 73 6.40 15.57 -3.75
CA LYS A 73 7.11 15.38 -5.03
C LYS A 73 7.93 14.07 -5.11
N ALA A 74 7.41 13.00 -4.51
CA ALA A 74 8.05 11.68 -4.50
C ALA A 74 8.32 11.13 -5.90
N TYR A 75 7.46 11.46 -6.85
CA TYR A 75 7.52 10.96 -8.22
C TYR A 75 7.59 12.10 -9.23
N ARG A 76 8.41 11.90 -10.27
CA ARG A 76 8.45 12.74 -11.47
C ARG A 76 8.11 11.87 -12.68
N LEU A 77 7.03 12.19 -13.37
CA LEU A 77 6.61 11.46 -14.57
C LEU A 77 7.34 11.99 -15.81
N LYS A 78 7.22 11.26 -16.92
CA LYS A 78 7.87 11.60 -18.19
C LYS A 78 7.39 12.95 -18.77
N ASP A 79 6.18 13.39 -18.44
CA ASP A 79 5.60 14.67 -18.83
C ASP A 79 6.10 15.86 -17.95
N GLY A 80 6.98 15.59 -16.99
CA GLY A 80 7.52 16.60 -16.06
C GLY A 80 6.66 16.86 -14.84
N SER A 81 5.45 16.30 -14.76
CA SER A 81 4.57 16.42 -13.59
C SER A 81 5.19 15.76 -12.35
N CYS A 82 4.94 16.36 -11.19
CA CYS A 82 5.38 15.84 -9.90
C CYS A 82 4.19 15.41 -9.06
N HIS A 83 4.31 14.24 -8.44
CA HIS A 83 3.26 13.66 -7.61
C HIS A 83 3.78 13.32 -6.23
N ASP A 84 2.95 13.58 -5.23
CA ASP A 84 3.20 13.16 -3.85
C ASP A 84 2.94 11.67 -3.69
N GLU A 85 3.68 11.04 -2.77
CA GLU A 85 3.39 9.71 -2.28
C GLU A 85 2.75 9.78 -0.90
N ILE A 86 1.66 9.04 -0.71
CA ILE A 86 1.08 8.77 0.61
C ILE A 86 1.59 7.42 1.07
N LEU A 87 2.23 7.42 2.24
CA LEU A 87 2.63 6.21 2.94
C LEU A 87 1.46 5.75 3.80
N MET A 88 0.98 4.54 3.56
CA MET A 88 -0.10 3.95 4.35
C MET A 88 0.38 2.68 5.03
N GLY A 89 -0.17 2.41 6.21
CA GLY A 89 0.14 1.22 6.98
C GLY A 89 -1.07 0.62 7.68
N LEU A 90 -0.99 -0.69 7.92
CA LEU A 90 -1.95 -1.48 8.66
C LEU A 90 -1.20 -2.35 9.67
N ARG A 91 -1.62 -2.33 10.94
CA ARG A 91 -1.07 -3.18 11.99
C ARG A 91 -2.02 -4.30 12.35
N LYS A 92 -1.46 -5.48 12.65
CA LYS A 92 -2.21 -6.70 12.98
C LYS A 92 -3.15 -6.50 14.19
N GLU A 93 -2.75 -5.70 15.17
CA GLU A 93 -3.53 -5.41 16.37
C GLU A 93 -4.79 -4.54 16.13
N TRP A 94 -4.99 -4.01 14.91
CA TRP A 94 -6.17 -3.21 14.56
C TRP A 94 -7.27 -4.04 13.89
N LEU A 95 -7.06 -5.34 13.73
CA LEU A 95 -8.00 -6.31 13.14
C LEU A 95 -8.45 -7.31 14.19
#